data_AF-A0A946GDJ2-F1
#
_entry.id   AF-A0A946GDJ2-F1
#
_cell.length_a   1.000
_cell.length_b   1.000
_cell.length_c   1.000
_cell.angle_alpha   90.00
_cell.angle_beta   90.00
_cell.angle_gamma   90.00
#
_symmetry.space_group_name_H-M   'P 1'
#
loop_
_entity.id
_entity.type
_entity.pdbx_description
1 polymer ?
#
loop_
_entity_poly.entity_id
_entity_poly.type
_entity_poly.pdbx_seq_one_letter_code
_entity_poly.pdbx_strand_id
1 'polypeptide(L)'
;GWIITHALDDEILRWTCSWVLTSIQGAGRIIPLWWEAVQRQRRETDLPRFIWTVPMEEPRMAKFAARRMRPWLESMGYACTAVRD
;
A
#
# COMPACT_ATOMS: atom_id res chain seq x y z
N GLY A 1 2.33 13.36 -5.18
CA GLY A 1 2.60 12.55 -3.98
C GLY A 1 3.70 11.56 -4.31
N TRP A 2 3.94 10.60 -3.45
CA TRP A 2 4.94 9.55 -3.67
C TRP A 2 4.50 8.24 -3.03
N ILE A 3 5.10 7.13 -3.47
CA ILE A 3 4.99 5.80 -2.87
C ILE A 3 6.41 5.28 -2.72
N ILE A 4 6.71 4.68 -1.57
CA ILE A 4 7.95 3.97 -1.33
C ILE A 4 7.65 2.47 -1.29
N THR A 5 8.38 1.72 -2.09
CA THR A 5 8.28 0.26 -2.20
C THR A 5 9.63 -0.40 -1.94
N HIS A 6 9.62 -1.60 -1.36
CA HIS A 6 10.80 -2.43 -1.14
C HIS A 6 10.54 -3.83 -1.68
N ALA A 7 11.44 -4.37 -2.50
CA ALA A 7 11.46 -5.80 -2.76
C ALA A 7 11.90 -6.49 -1.46
N LEU A 8 11.10 -7.43 -0.97
CA LEU A 8 11.47 -8.24 0.20
C LEU A 8 12.30 -9.46 -0.20
N ASP A 9 11.96 -10.01 -1.36
CA ASP A 9 12.54 -11.18 -2.00
C ASP A 9 12.19 -11.16 -3.50
N ASP A 10 12.45 -12.27 -4.20
CA ASP A 10 12.18 -12.44 -5.62
C ASP A 10 10.69 -12.64 -5.96
N GLU A 11 9.79 -12.59 -4.97
CA GLU A 11 8.34 -12.74 -5.18
C GLU A 11 7.52 -11.50 -4.76
N ILE A 12 7.97 -10.76 -3.75
CA ILE A 12 7.12 -9.83 -3.00
C ILE A 12 7.66 -8.40 -3.06
N LEU A 13 6.84 -7.50 -3.61
CA LEU A 13 7.03 -6.06 -3.47
C LEU A 13 6.19 -5.51 -2.30
N ARG A 14 6.83 -5.03 -1.23
CA ARG A 14 6.13 -4.34 -0.14
C ARG A 14 5.97 -2.87 -0.46
N TRP A 15 4.73 -2.38 -0.46
CA TRP A 15 4.38 -0.97 -0.48
C TRP A 15 4.41 -0.43 0.95
N THR A 16 5.54 0.17 1.32
CA THR A 16 5.85 0.53 2.71
C THR A 16 5.10 1.77 3.16
N CYS A 17 5.08 2.81 2.34
CA CYS A 17 4.36 4.03 2.67
C CYS A 17 3.97 4.80 1.41
N SER A 18 2.90 5.57 1.54
CA SER A 18 2.41 6.42 0.46
C SER A 18 1.90 7.73 1.02
N TRP A 19 2.08 8.79 0.25
CA TRP A 19 1.72 10.13 0.68
C TRP A 19 1.23 10.96 -0.49
N VAL A 20 0.25 11.82 -0.22
CA VAL A 20 -0.15 12.91 -1.11
C VAL A 20 -0.19 14.20 -0.32
N LEU A 21 0.07 15.30 -1.02
CA LEU A 21 0.06 16.64 -0.45
C LEU A 21 -1.24 16.90 0.31
N THR A 22 -1.13 17.39 1.54
CA THR A 22 -2.27 17.54 2.47
C THR A 22 -3.41 18.35 1.89
N SER A 23 -3.12 19.41 1.12
CA SER A 23 -4.12 20.25 0.46
C SER A 23 -4.97 19.50 -0.58
N ILE A 24 -4.46 18.38 -1.12
CA ILE A 24 -5.19 17.53 -2.06
C ILE A 24 -5.62 16.22 -1.43
N GLN A 25 -5.47 16.00 -0.13
CA GLN A 25 -6.01 14.80 0.50
C GLN A 25 -7.54 14.77 0.43
N GLY A 26 -8.12 13.57 0.59
CA GLY A 26 -9.55 13.32 0.40
C GLY A 26 -9.92 12.82 -1.00
N ALA A 27 -11.17 12.36 -1.15
CA ALA A 27 -11.76 11.85 -2.39
C ALA A 27 -11.00 10.68 -3.08
N GLY A 28 -10.09 10.00 -2.38
CA GLY A 28 -9.33 8.87 -2.94
C GLY A 28 -8.25 9.27 -3.95
N ARG A 29 -7.73 10.50 -3.90
CA ARG A 29 -6.67 10.98 -4.83
C ARG A 29 -5.33 10.25 -4.75
N ILE A 30 -5.14 9.35 -3.78
CA ILE A 30 -3.99 8.42 -3.74
C ILE A 30 -4.13 7.28 -4.76
N ILE A 31 -5.36 6.94 -5.20
CA ILE A 31 -5.64 5.79 -6.07
C ILE A 31 -4.82 5.84 -7.38
N PRO A 32 -4.73 6.97 -8.10
CA PRO A 32 -3.91 7.03 -9.32
C PRO A 32 -2.43 6.73 -9.08
N LEU A 33 -1.89 7.13 -7.92
CA LEU A 33 -0.51 6.78 -7.57
C LEU A 33 -0.36 5.27 -7.35
N TRP A 34 -1.29 4.64 -6.63
CA TRP A 34 -1.27 3.19 -6.45
C TRP A 34 -1.43 2.44 -7.78
N TRP A 35 -2.28 2.95 -8.68
CA TRP A 35 -2.41 2.38 -10.01
C TRP A 35 -1.10 2.43 -10.78
N GLU A 36 -0.42 3.58 -10.79
CA GLU A 36 0.90 3.72 -11.40
C GLU A 36 1.94 2.78 -10.77
N ALA A 37 1.90 2.56 -9.45
CA ALA A 37 2.77 1.58 -8.79
C ALA A 37 2.52 0.14 -9.29
N VAL A 38 1.26 -0.27 -9.46
CA VAL A 38 0.93 -1.58 -10.07
C VAL A 38 1.45 -1.67 -11.50
N GLN A 39 1.25 -0.62 -12.30
CA GLN A 39 1.70 -0.63 -13.70
C GLN A 39 3.23 -0.67 -13.81
N ARG A 40 3.95 0.03 -12.94
CA ARG A 40 5.41 -0.01 -12.87
C ARG A 40 5.89 -1.38 -12.42
N GLN A 41 5.31 -1.96 -11.37
CA GLN A 41 5.64 -3.32 -10.95
C GLN A 41 5.50 -4.30 -12.12
N ARG A 42 4.37 -4.27 -12.85
CA ARG A 42 4.14 -5.14 -14.00
C ARG A 42 5.12 -4.96 -15.17
N ARG A 43 5.66 -3.76 -15.35
CA ARG A 43 6.53 -3.42 -16.50
C ARG A 43 8.01 -3.54 -16.17
N GLU A 44 8.37 -3.29 -14.91
CA GLU A 44 9.76 -3.05 -14.50
C GLU A 44 10.28 -4.16 -13.56
N THR A 45 9.41 -5.07 -13.10
CA THR A 45 9.81 -6.21 -12.26
C THR A 45 9.06 -7.49 -12.66
N ASP A 46 9.61 -8.65 -12.28
CA ASP A 46 8.95 -9.94 -12.40
C ASP A 46 8.22 -10.35 -11.11
N LEU A 47 8.05 -9.42 -10.15
CA LEU A 47 7.49 -9.72 -8.83
C LEU A 47 5.96 -9.91 -8.94
N PRO A 48 5.43 -11.12 -8.71
CA PRO A 48 4.00 -11.41 -8.92
C PRO A 48 3.10 -10.84 -7.81
N ARG A 49 3.65 -10.59 -6.62
CA ARG A 49 2.86 -10.23 -5.43
C ARG A 49 3.24 -8.88 -4.88
N PHE A 50 2.30 -8.25 -4.19
CA PHE A 50 2.58 -7.08 -3.39
C PHE A 50 1.84 -7.11 -2.05
N ILE A 51 2.44 -6.45 -1.07
CA ILE A 51 1.84 -6.25 0.26
C ILE A 51 1.70 -4.75 0.47
N TRP A 52 0.54 -4.30 0.95
CA TRP A 52 0.39 -2.97 1.54
C TRP A 52 -0.02 -3.11 2.99
N THR A 53 0.41 -2.17 3.82
CA THR A 53 0.01 -2.09 5.22
C THR A 53 -0.77 -0.81 5.47
N VAL A 54 -1.69 -0.88 6.43
CA VAL A 54 -2.48 0.27 6.86
C VAL A 54 -2.39 0.34 8.38
N PRO A 55 -1.98 1.49 8.95
CA PRO A 55 -1.99 1.66 10.40
C PRO A 55 -3.42 1.56 10.92
N MET A 56 -3.62 0.74 11.95
CA MET A 56 -4.95 0.50 12.54
C MET A 56 -5.41 1.70 13.37
N GLU A 57 -4.46 2.51 13.82
CA GLU A 57 -4.64 3.78 14.53
C GLU A 57 -5.26 4.86 13.62
N GLU A 58 -5.28 4.65 12.30
CA GLU A 58 -5.87 5.54 11.31
C GLU A 58 -7.19 4.97 10.75
N PRO A 59 -8.32 5.10 11.47
CA PRO A 59 -9.57 4.40 11.15
C PRO A 59 -10.13 4.79 9.78
N ARG A 60 -9.87 6.01 9.31
CA ARG A 60 -10.26 6.45 7.96
C ARG A 60 -9.52 5.69 6.87
N MET A 61 -8.22 5.48 7.05
CA MET A 61 -7.39 4.72 6.12
C MET A 61 -7.78 3.24 6.15
N ALA A 62 -7.96 2.66 7.34
CA ALA A 62 -8.38 1.28 7.51
C ALA A 62 -9.71 1.01 6.80
N LYS A 63 -10.72 1.87 7.01
CA LYS A 63 -12.03 1.75 6.34
C LYS A 63 -11.93 1.92 4.83
N PHE A 64 -11.11 2.85 4.36
CA PHE A 64 -10.88 3.05 2.93
C PHE A 64 -10.24 1.82 2.28
N ALA A 65 -9.18 1.28 2.87
CA ALA A 65 -8.50 0.08 2.39
C ALA A 65 -9.41 -1.15 2.44
N ALA A 66 -10.13 -1.37 3.54
CA ALA A 66 -11.09 -2.48 3.66
C ALA A 66 -12.21 -2.41 2.62
N ARG A 67 -12.63 -1.21 2.21
CA ARG A 67 -13.66 -1.04 1.18
C ARG A 67 -13.10 -1.17 -0.22
N ARG A 68 -11.99 -0.47 -0.51
CA ARG A 68 -11.47 -0.35 -1.88
C ARG A 68 -10.58 -1.51 -2.24
N MET A 69 -9.69 -1.94 -1.35
CA MET A 69 -8.67 -2.93 -1.68
C MET A 69 -9.14 -4.38 -1.54
N ARG A 70 -10.23 -4.62 -0.80
CA ARG A 70 -10.76 -5.96 -0.53
C ARG A 70 -11.00 -6.83 -1.77
N PRO A 71 -11.48 -6.34 -2.92
CA PRO A 71 -11.65 -7.15 -4.11
C PRO A 71 -10.34 -7.70 -4.71
N TRP A 72 -9.19 -7.16 -4.31
CA TRP A 72 -7.87 -7.54 -4.83
C TRP A 72 -6.98 -8.18 -3.74
N LEU A 73 -7.55 -8.50 -2.57
CA LEU A 73 -6.84 -9.17 -1.47
C LEU A 73 -6.84 -10.68 -1.68
N GLU A 74 -5.66 -11.29 -1.75
CA GLU A 74 -5.49 -12.74 -1.63
C GLU A 74 -5.61 -13.20 -0.18
N SER A 75 -4.99 -12.46 0.75
CA SER A 75 -5.00 -12.74 2.18
C SER A 75 -4.89 -11.45 3.00
N MET A 76 -5.32 -11.51 4.26
CA MET A 76 -5.19 -10.41 5.22
C MET A 76 -4.47 -10.93 6.47
N GLY A 77 -3.45 -10.20 6.91
CA GLY A 77 -2.69 -10.50 8.12
C GLY A 77 -2.40 -9.22 8.91
N TYR A 78 -2.03 -9.39 10.18
CA TYR A 78 -1.62 -8.29 11.05
C TYR A 78 -0.09 -8.19 11.07
N ALA A 79 0.44 -6.97 11.02
CA ALA A 79 1.84 -6.72 11.32
C ALA A 79 1.96 -6.26 12.78
N CYS A 80 2.77 -6.94 13.58
CA CYS A 80 3.10 -6.50 14.92
C CYS A 80 4.30 -5.57 14.86
N THR A 81 4.15 -4.33 15.34
CA THR A 81 5.28 -3.45 15.61
C THR A 81 5.80 -3.73 17.02
N ALA A 82 7.01 -4.26 17.14
CA ALA A 82 7.71 -4.26 18.42
C ALA A 82 8.29 -2.85 18.64
N VAL A 83 7.89 -2.17 19.70
CA VAL A 83 8.55 -0.94 20.13
C VAL A 83 9.84 -1.37 20.82
N ARG A 84 10.97 -0.83 20.39
CA ARG A 84 12.23 -0.97 21.11
C ARG A 84 12.32 0.22 22.07
N ASP A 85 12.35 -0.07 23.36
CA ASP A 85 12.65 0.91 24.42
C ASP A 85 14.07 1.50 24.25
#